data_AF-A0A7S1FHS9-F1
#
_entry.id   AF-A0A7S1FHS9-F1
#
_cell.length_a   1.000
_cell.length_b   1.000
_cell.length_c   1.000
_cell.angle_alpha   90.00
_cell.angle_beta   90.00
_cell.angle_gamma   90.00
#
_symmetry.space_group_name_H-M   'P 1'
#
loop_
_entity.id
_entity.type
_entity.pdbx_description
1 polymer ?
#
loop_
_entity_poly.entity_id
_entity_poly.type
_entity_poly.pdbx_seq_one_letter_code
_entity_poly.pdbx_strand_id
1 'polypeptide(L)'
;PLEVGGEETYAVGSPSRPQLVLGFEVLDGTIKEVTCTVRPLGIVFMRPLGMKRSTHGKPVPLTVMEVVKASHAEDLGVKKGWKLRFIGKQDMFGKSYESTYEALCKSASVLENRG
;
A
#
# COMPACT_ATOMS: atom_id res chain seq x y z
N PRO A 1 -41.53 -22.55 13.00
CA PRO A 1 -40.78 -21.88 11.91
C PRO A 1 -39.81 -20.86 12.50
N LEU A 2 -38.52 -21.19 12.49
CA LEU A 2 -37.44 -20.39 13.04
C LEU A 2 -36.86 -19.56 11.89
N GLU A 3 -37.22 -18.30 11.77
CA GLU A 3 -36.49 -17.35 10.92
C GLU A 3 -35.48 -16.63 11.81
N VAL A 4 -34.24 -17.11 11.71
CA VAL A 4 -33.07 -16.62 12.44
C VAL A 4 -32.72 -15.25 11.90
N GLY A 5 -32.68 -14.26 12.81
CA GLY A 5 -32.32 -12.89 12.53
C GLY A 5 -30.90 -12.77 12.00
N GLY A 6 -30.72 -11.87 11.02
CA GLY A 6 -29.42 -11.46 10.55
C GLY A 6 -28.69 -10.68 11.64
N GLU A 7 -27.71 -11.33 12.26
CA GLU A 7 -26.70 -10.65 13.07
C GLU A 7 -25.72 -9.93 12.14
N GLU A 8 -26.01 -8.66 11.86
CA GLU A 8 -24.99 -7.69 11.50
C GLU A 8 -24.07 -7.49 12.71
N THR A 9 -23.00 -8.29 12.78
CA THR A 9 -21.97 -8.13 13.80
C THR A 9 -21.15 -6.88 13.47
N TYR A 10 -21.52 -5.75 14.06
CA TYR A 10 -20.66 -4.58 14.18
C TYR A 10 -19.43 -5.00 14.99
N ALA A 11 -18.31 -5.21 14.29
CA ALA A 11 -17.06 -5.62 14.91
C ALA A 11 -16.65 -4.61 15.99
N VAL A 12 -16.54 -5.12 17.22
CA VAL A 12 -16.12 -4.40 18.41
C VAL A 12 -14.76 -3.72 18.16
N GLY A 13 -14.72 -2.40 18.31
CA GLY A 13 -13.51 -1.60 18.20
C GLY A 13 -12.53 -1.94 19.31
N SER A 14 -11.70 -2.96 19.09
CA SER A 14 -10.41 -3.09 19.78
C SER A 14 -9.53 -1.90 19.37
N PRO A 15 -8.57 -1.43 20.19
CA PRO A 15 -7.56 -0.49 19.72
C PRO A 15 -6.77 -1.21 18.62
N SER A 16 -7.20 -1.03 17.38
CA SER A 16 -6.61 -1.69 16.22
C SER A 16 -5.21 -1.14 16.09
N ARG A 17 -4.22 -2.04 16.18
CA ARG A 17 -2.83 -1.69 15.94
C ARG A 17 -2.76 -0.92 14.63
N PRO A 18 -1.96 0.16 14.56
CA PRO A 18 -1.90 0.96 13.35
C PRO A 18 -1.49 0.05 12.18
N GLN A 19 -2.34 -0.01 11.17
CA GLN A 19 -2.16 -0.85 10.00
C GLN A 19 -2.39 -0.02 8.73
N LEU A 20 -1.61 -0.32 7.71
CA LEU A 20 -1.61 0.37 6.42
C LEU A 20 -1.89 -0.65 5.34
N VAL A 21 -3.07 -0.58 4.76
CA VAL A 21 -3.43 -1.40 3.60
C VAL A 21 -2.85 -0.75 2.34
N LEU A 22 -2.15 -1.50 1.51
CA LEU A 22 -1.62 -1.07 0.22
C LEU A 22 -2.22 -1.94 -0.86
N GLY A 23 -2.92 -1.33 -1.82
CA GLY A 23 -3.45 -2.02 -2.98
C GLY A 23 -2.46 -1.97 -4.13
N PHE A 24 -1.99 -3.12 -4.59
CA PHE A 24 -1.05 -3.25 -5.69
C PHE A 24 -1.72 -3.87 -6.92
N GLU A 25 -1.65 -3.18 -8.05
CA GLU A 25 -1.98 -3.75 -9.36
C GLU A 25 -0.85 -4.70 -9.78
N VAL A 26 -1.16 -5.99 -9.87
CA VAL A 26 -0.25 -7.02 -10.35
C VAL A 26 -0.26 -7.06 -11.89
N LEU A 27 0.69 -7.79 -12.50
CA LEU A 27 0.84 -7.85 -13.96
C LEU A 27 -0.41 -8.36 -14.70
N ASP A 28 -1.21 -9.20 -14.03
CA ASP A 28 -2.49 -9.72 -14.55
C ASP A 28 -3.63 -8.69 -14.52
N GLY A 29 -3.38 -7.49 -13.96
CA GLY A 29 -4.38 -6.43 -13.78
C GLY A 29 -5.22 -6.58 -12.50
N THR A 30 -5.08 -7.68 -11.77
CA THR A 30 -5.72 -7.85 -10.47
C THR A 30 -5.15 -6.87 -9.43
N ILE A 31 -6.00 -6.35 -8.57
CA ILE A 31 -5.56 -5.59 -7.40
C ILE A 31 -5.36 -6.55 -6.23
N LYS A 32 -4.14 -6.60 -5.71
CA LYS A 32 -3.79 -7.36 -4.51
C LYS A 32 -3.56 -6.42 -3.35
N GLU A 33 -4.37 -6.57 -2.32
CA GLU A 33 -4.26 -5.79 -1.09
C GLU A 33 -3.25 -6.42 -0.13
N VAL A 34 -2.44 -5.56 0.48
CA VAL A 34 -1.33 -5.94 1.35
C VAL A 34 -1.42 -5.11 2.61
N THR A 35 -1.71 -5.74 3.74
CA THR A 35 -1.83 -5.05 5.03
C THR A 35 -0.49 -5.03 5.75
N CYS A 36 0.15 -3.87 5.77
CA CYS A 36 1.39 -3.65 6.49
C CYS A 36 1.10 -3.19 7.93
N THR A 37 1.75 -3.80 8.91
CA THR A 37 1.57 -3.48 10.34
C THR A 37 2.82 -2.90 11.00
N VAL A 38 3.98 -3.02 10.33
CA VAL A 38 5.28 -2.61 10.88
C VAL A 38 6.12 -1.82 9.87
N ARG A 39 7.05 -1.03 10.40
CA ARG A 39 8.10 -0.34 9.64
C ARG A 39 9.48 -0.98 9.91
N PRO A 40 10.41 -0.97 8.94
CA PRO A 40 10.23 -0.53 7.56
C PRO A 40 9.36 -1.51 6.76
N LEU A 41 8.63 -1.00 5.76
CA LEU A 41 7.80 -1.84 4.89
C LEU A 41 8.63 -2.90 4.14
N GLY A 42 9.88 -2.58 3.81
CA GLY A 42 10.76 -3.45 3.02
C GLY A 42 10.47 -3.43 1.52
N ILE A 43 9.83 -2.36 1.02
CA ILE A 43 9.51 -2.17 -0.39
C ILE A 43 10.40 -1.06 -0.94
N VAL A 44 11.15 -1.37 -1.98
CA VAL A 44 11.93 -0.40 -2.76
C VAL A 44 11.13 -0.07 -4.01
N PHE A 45 10.77 1.20 -4.18
CA PHE A 45 10.03 1.66 -5.35
C PHE A 45 10.98 2.20 -6.42
N MET A 46 10.63 1.95 -7.68
CA MET A 46 11.35 2.47 -8.83
C MET A 46 11.16 3.98 -8.89
N ARG A 47 12.26 4.73 -8.75
CA ARG A 47 12.28 6.17 -9.01
C ARG A 47 12.69 6.40 -10.47
N PRO A 48 11.79 6.89 -11.34
CA PRO A 48 12.16 7.21 -12.71
C PRO A 48 13.18 8.36 -12.75
N LEU A 49 14.35 8.09 -13.33
CA LEU A 49 15.39 9.10 -13.57
C LEU A 49 14.88 10.11 -14.60
N GLY A 50 14.93 11.41 -14.28
CA GLY A 50 14.53 12.49 -15.19
C GLY A 50 13.12 13.07 -14.98
N MET A 51 12.35 12.60 -14.00
CA MET A 51 11.16 13.33 -13.54
C MET A 51 11.59 14.62 -12.82
N LYS A 52 11.58 15.76 -13.53
CA LYS A 52 11.65 17.08 -12.91
C LYS A 52 10.37 17.28 -12.09
N ARG A 53 10.49 17.77 -10.84
CA ARG A 53 9.40 18.07 -9.89
C ARG A 53 8.31 19.03 -10.41
N SER A 54 8.42 19.50 -11.65
CA SER A 54 7.72 20.68 -12.15
C SER A 54 7.10 20.48 -13.54
N THR A 55 7.13 19.28 -14.12
CA THR A 55 6.63 19.08 -15.47
C THR A 55 5.28 18.38 -15.44
N HIS A 56 4.31 18.90 -16.21
CA HIS A 56 3.06 18.29 -16.68
C HIS A 56 3.31 16.94 -17.41
N GLY A 57 4.07 16.04 -16.81
CA GLY A 57 4.35 14.71 -17.31
C GLY A 57 3.21 13.76 -16.98
N LYS A 58 3.07 12.69 -17.78
CA LYS A 58 2.08 11.65 -17.52
C LYS A 58 2.28 11.08 -16.11
N PRO A 59 1.21 10.86 -15.33
CA PRO A 59 1.32 10.30 -13.99
C PRO A 59 1.97 8.92 -14.06
N VAL A 60 3.13 8.77 -13.44
CA VAL A 60 3.86 7.49 -13.34
C VAL A 60 3.50 6.83 -12.01
N PRO A 61 2.91 5.62 -12.02
CA PRO A 61 2.56 4.93 -10.79
C PRO A 61 3.80 4.46 -10.03
N LEU A 62 3.72 4.45 -8.69
CA LEU A 62 4.77 3.89 -7.84
C LEU A 62 4.90 2.39 -8.13
N THR A 63 5.96 1.99 -8.82
CA THR A 63 6.18 0.58 -9.16
C THR A 63 7.20 -0.03 -8.22
N VAL A 64 6.91 -1.22 -7.67
CA VAL A 64 7.85 -1.98 -6.84
C VAL A 64 9.04 -2.39 -7.69
N MET A 65 10.21 -1.85 -7.37
CA MET A 65 11.47 -2.22 -8.01
C MET A 65 12.02 -3.49 -7.37
N GLU A 66 12.08 -3.51 -6.05
CA GLU A 66 12.68 -4.58 -5.27
C GLU A 66 11.93 -4.73 -3.94
N VAL A 67 11.95 -5.94 -3.39
CA VAL A 67 11.45 -6.23 -2.05
C VAL A 67 12.63 -6.74 -1.24
N VAL A 68 12.84 -6.14 -0.08
CA VAL A 68 13.98 -6.46 0.79
C VAL A 68 13.78 -7.86 1.37
N LYS A 69 14.83 -8.70 1.34
CA LYS A 69 14.79 -10.04 1.92
C LYS A 69 14.56 -10.01 3.43
N ALA A 70 13.82 -10.99 3.95
CA ALA A 70 13.44 -11.06 5.36
C ALA A 70 12.69 -9.82 5.88
N SER A 71 12.03 -9.09 4.98
CA SER A 71 11.20 -7.94 5.32
C SER A 71 9.73 -8.31 5.41
N HIS A 72 8.94 -7.41 6.00
CA HIS A 72 7.50 -7.60 6.13
C HIS A 72 6.81 -7.69 4.75
N ALA A 73 7.25 -6.92 3.76
CA ALA A 73 6.70 -7.01 2.42
C ALA A 73 7.02 -8.34 1.70
N GLU A 74 8.14 -8.98 1.98
CA GLU A 74 8.45 -10.31 1.44
C GLU A 74 7.52 -11.37 2.03
N ASP A 75 7.29 -11.34 3.35
CA ASP A 75 6.34 -12.21 4.05
C ASP A 75 4.90 -12.07 3.52
N LEU A 76 4.49 -10.83 3.23
CA LEU A 76 3.20 -10.53 2.60
C LEU A 76 3.14 -10.92 1.10
N GLY A 77 4.26 -11.36 0.51
CA GLY A 77 4.33 -11.82 -0.86
C GLY A 77 4.27 -10.72 -1.91
N VAL A 78 4.68 -9.50 -1.56
CA VAL A 78 4.85 -8.40 -2.53
C VAL A 78 5.91 -8.79 -3.54
N LYS A 79 5.71 -8.48 -4.83
CA LYS A 79 6.67 -8.80 -5.89
C LYS A 79 7.07 -7.57 -6.69
N LYS A 80 8.28 -7.65 -7.27
CA LYS A 80 8.77 -6.67 -8.25
C LYS A 80 7.81 -6.53 -9.43
N GLY A 81 7.68 -5.30 -9.93
CA GLY A 81 6.80 -4.94 -11.04
C GLY A 81 5.36 -4.61 -10.63
N TRP A 82 4.98 -4.78 -9.36
CA TRP A 82 3.65 -4.40 -8.88
C TRP A 82 3.52 -2.89 -8.81
N LYS A 83 2.37 -2.35 -9.21
CA LYS A 83 2.12 -0.91 -9.22
C LYS A 83 1.19 -0.54 -8.08
N LEU A 84 1.58 0.43 -7.27
CA LEU A 84 0.77 0.92 -6.18
C LEU A 84 -0.46 1.66 -6.74
N ARG A 85 -1.64 1.17 -6.39
CA ARG A 85 -2.94 1.68 -6.80
C ARG A 85 -3.67 2.37 -5.64
N PHE A 86 -3.61 1.79 -4.43
CA PHE A 86 -4.31 2.30 -3.26
C PHE A 86 -3.39 2.39 -2.04
N ILE A 87 -3.60 3.40 -1.21
CA ILE A 87 -2.98 3.54 0.11
C ILE A 87 -4.12 3.78 1.12
N GLY A 88 -4.38 2.78 1.95
CA GLY A 88 -5.53 2.71 2.82
C GLY A 88 -6.84 2.84 2.03
N LYS A 89 -7.58 3.91 2.29
CA LYS A 89 -8.83 4.24 1.59
C LYS A 89 -8.64 5.24 0.44
N GLN A 90 -7.39 5.60 0.11
CA GLN A 90 -7.07 6.62 -0.88
C GLN A 90 -6.56 5.97 -2.17
N ASP A 91 -7.25 6.23 -3.29
CA ASP A 91 -6.78 5.86 -4.63
C ASP A 91 -5.64 6.81 -5.08
N MET A 92 -4.60 6.20 -5.63
CA MET A 92 -3.38 6.86 -6.11
C MET A 92 -3.34 6.94 -7.64
N PHE A 93 -4.40 6.51 -8.33
CA PHE A 93 -4.43 6.54 -9.78
C PHE A 93 -4.36 7.97 -10.31
N GLY A 94 -3.57 8.17 -11.35
CA GLY A 94 -3.38 9.49 -11.96
C GLY A 94 -2.60 10.48 -11.09
N LYS A 95 -2.16 10.10 -9.88
CA LYS A 95 -1.29 10.94 -9.05
C LYS A 95 0.16 10.82 -9.49
N SER A 96 0.91 11.89 -9.23
CA SER A 96 2.36 11.94 -9.44
C SER A 96 3.08 10.95 -8.52
N TYR A 97 4.25 10.49 -8.96
CA TYR A 97 5.16 9.69 -8.13
C TYR A 97 5.42 10.37 -6.78
N GLU A 98 5.75 11.67 -6.78
CA GLU A 98 6.09 12.40 -5.56
C GLU A 98 4.93 12.47 -4.56
N SER A 99 3.73 12.85 -5.00
CA SER A 99 2.54 12.91 -4.15
C SER A 99 2.17 11.54 -3.59
N THR A 100 2.29 10.50 -4.41
CA THR A 100 2.00 9.12 -3.99
C THR A 100 3.03 8.61 -2.98
N TYR A 101 4.31 8.90 -3.20
CA TYR A 101 5.40 8.54 -2.30
C TYR A 101 5.31 9.30 -0.97
N GLU A 102 4.97 10.59 -1.00
CA GLU A 102 4.74 11.39 0.21
C GLU A 102 3.54 10.85 1.00
N ALA A 103 2.43 10.55 0.33
CA ALA A 103 1.26 9.95 0.96
C ALA A 103 1.58 8.58 1.58
N LEU A 104 2.40 7.77 0.89
CA LEU A 104 2.88 6.49 1.41
C LEU A 104 3.74 6.67 2.66
N CYS A 105 4.75 7.54 2.62
CA CYS A 105 5.62 7.84 3.77
C CYS A 105 4.81 8.37 4.95
N LYS A 106 3.89 9.32 4.71
CA LYS A 106 3.00 9.87 5.74
C LYS A 106 2.13 8.79 6.36
N SER A 107 1.53 7.92 5.55
CA SER A 107 0.67 6.84 6.04
C SER A 107 1.48 5.75 6.74
N ALA A 108 2.67 5.41 6.25
CA ALA A 108 3.55 4.44 6.89
C ALA A 108 4.11 4.95 8.22
N SER A 109 4.22 6.27 8.41
CA SER A 109 4.71 6.90 9.63
C SER A 109 3.78 6.73 10.84
N VAL A 110 2.59 6.13 10.67
CA VAL A 110 1.69 5.79 11.79
C VAL A 110 1.91 4.37 12.32
N LEU A 111 2.56 3.49 11.56
CA LEU A 111 2.79 2.07 11.91
C LEU A 111 3.76 1.93 13.09
N GLU A 112 3.90 0.78 13.72
CA GLU A 112 4.93 0.61 14.75
C GLU A 112 6.32 0.37 14.14
N ASN A 113 7.39 0.87 14.76
CA ASN A 113 8.75 0.50 14.35
C ASN A 113 9.04 -0.92 14.84
N ARG A 114 9.55 -1.78 13.95
CA ARG A 114 10.12 -3.06 14.38
C ARG A 114 11.44 -2.76 15.10
N GLY A 115 11.42 -2.78 16.44
CA GLY A 115 12.59 -2.68 17.30
C GLY A 115 13.48 -3.91 17.21
#